data_AF-A0A317FZ58-F1
#
_entry.id   AF-A0A317FZ58-F1
#
_cell.length_a   1.000
_cell.length_b   1.000
_cell.length_c   1.000
_cell.angle_alpha   90.00
_cell.angle_beta   90.00
_cell.angle_gamma   90.00
#
_symmetry.space_group_name_H-M   'P 1'
#
loop_
_entity.id
_entity.type
_entity.pdbx_description
1 polymer ?
#
loop_
_entity_poly.entity_id
_entity_poly.type
_entity_poly.pdbx_seq_one_letter_code
_entity_poly.pdbx_strand_id
1 'polypeptide(L)'
;MADYILDWRPECNDHEVFVTVKSPYRKLSKGFGSMIDKYCERAGVEKIPLRGFHSIRRAFETIMVSRGVPIDIASQMMGHKSIVEDKPYITHNKSQIAFVAFDFTDVPITTGFYAKHKNSSSCNTKGGA
;
A
#
# COMPACT_ATOMS: atom_id res chain seq x y z
N MET A 1 -19.10 3.24 -1.78
CA MET A 1 -19.75 2.00 -1.28
C MET A 1 -21.11 2.33 -0.68
N ALA A 2 -21.19 3.30 0.24
CA ALA A 2 -22.46 3.83 0.73
C ALA A 2 -23.35 4.29 -0.44
N ASP A 3 -22.84 5.11 -1.36
CA ASP A 3 -23.61 5.57 -2.54
C ASP A 3 -24.15 4.40 -3.35
N TYR A 4 -23.37 3.32 -3.52
CA TYR A 4 -23.87 2.15 -4.22
C TYR A 4 -25.09 1.55 -3.52
N ILE A 5 -25.01 1.37 -2.20
CA ILE A 5 -26.08 0.77 -1.40
C ILE A 5 -27.32 1.68 -1.35
N LEU A 6 -27.11 2.99 -1.22
CA LEU A 6 -28.18 3.97 -0.99
C LEU A 6 -28.84 4.45 -2.30
N ASP A 7 -28.04 4.67 -3.34
CA ASP A 7 -28.51 5.40 -4.53
C ASP A 7 -28.50 4.56 -5.81
N TRP A 8 -27.62 3.56 -5.91
CA TRP A 8 -27.41 2.83 -7.17
C TRP A 8 -27.89 1.38 -7.16
N ARG A 9 -28.03 0.76 -5.99
CA ARG A 9 -28.47 -0.62 -5.88
C ARG A 9 -29.95 -0.65 -6.26
N PRO A 10 -30.34 -1.40 -7.32
CA PRO A 10 -31.74 -1.49 -7.67
C PRO A 10 -32.53 -2.16 -6.55
N GLU A 11 -33.77 -1.72 -6.36
CA GLU A 11 -34.71 -2.41 -5.48
C GLU A 11 -35.05 -3.77 -6.09
N CYS A 12 -34.64 -4.84 -5.40
CA CYS A 12 -34.87 -6.21 -5.83
C CYS A 12 -34.88 -7.15 -4.62
N ASN A 13 -35.49 -8.32 -4.80
CA ASN A 13 -35.63 -9.35 -3.75
C ASN A 13 -34.36 -10.19 -3.53
N ASP A 14 -33.29 -10.00 -4.31
CA ASP A 14 -32.01 -10.68 -4.06
C ASP A 14 -31.37 -10.21 -2.74
N HIS A 15 -30.83 -11.15 -1.98
CA HIS A 15 -30.19 -10.91 -0.69
C HIS A 15 -28.73 -10.44 -0.80
N GLU A 16 -28.06 -10.71 -1.92
CA GLU A 16 -26.68 -10.29 -2.13
C GLU A 16 -26.56 -8.77 -2.25
N VAL A 17 -25.52 -8.20 -1.65
CA VAL A 17 -25.25 -6.75 -1.71
C VAL A 17 -25.05 -6.31 -3.16
N PHE A 18 -24.24 -7.05 -3.92
CA PHE A 18 -23.93 -6.74 -5.31
C PHE A 18 -24.82 -7.53 -6.27
N VAL A 19 -25.61 -6.79 -7.05
CA VAL A 19 -26.54 -7.31 -8.05
C VAL A 19 -26.29 -6.69 -9.43
N THR A 20 -26.86 -7.29 -10.48
CA THR A 20 -26.81 -6.71 -11.81
C THR A 20 -27.58 -5.39 -11.88
N VAL A 21 -27.06 -4.43 -12.64
CA VAL A 21 -27.66 -3.09 -12.78
C VAL A 21 -28.94 -3.12 -13.64
N LYS A 22 -29.06 -4.10 -14.53
CA LYS A 22 -30.20 -4.25 -15.44
C LYS A 22 -30.97 -5.53 -15.15
N SER A 23 -32.29 -5.45 -15.39
CA SER A 23 -33.19 -6.61 -15.37
C SER A 23 -32.76 -7.69 -16.38
N PRO A 24 -32.95 -8.99 -16.07
CA PRO A 24 -33.40 -9.52 -14.79
C PRO A 24 -32.35 -9.31 -13.70
N TYR A 25 -32.78 -8.74 -12.57
CA TYR A 25 -31.93 -8.52 -11.41
C TYR A 25 -31.55 -9.88 -10.83
N ARG A 26 -30.25 -10.05 -10.60
CA ARG A 26 -29.67 -11.26 -10.04
C ARG A 26 -28.40 -10.91 -9.31
N LYS A 27 -27.98 -11.76 -8.39
CA LYS A 27 -26.63 -11.69 -7.82
C LYS A 27 -25.55 -11.60 -8.89
N LEU A 28 -24.55 -10.76 -8.64
CA LEU A 28 -23.43 -10.61 -9.55
C LEU A 28 -22.63 -11.92 -9.61
N SER A 29 -22.49 -12.49 -10.80
CA SER A 29 -21.82 -13.78 -11.00
C SER A 29 -20.29 -13.66 -11.04
N LYS A 30 -19.60 -14.80 -11.05
CA LYS A 30 -18.16 -14.89 -11.32
C LYS A 30 -17.81 -14.18 -12.63
N GLY A 31 -16.57 -13.70 -12.76
CA GLY A 31 -16.08 -12.98 -13.95
C GLY A 31 -15.59 -11.55 -13.69
N PHE A 32 -15.26 -11.21 -12.45
CA PHE A 32 -14.74 -9.88 -12.10
C PHE A 32 -13.48 -9.47 -12.87
N GLY A 33 -12.63 -10.44 -13.26
CA GLY A 33 -11.44 -10.16 -14.06
C GLY A 33 -11.78 -9.51 -15.40
N SER A 34 -12.63 -10.16 -16.20
CA SER A 34 -13.06 -9.64 -17.50
C SER A 34 -13.89 -8.37 -17.38
N MET A 35 -14.63 -8.20 -16.29
CA MET A 35 -15.34 -6.95 -15.99
C MET A 35 -14.35 -5.81 -15.77
N ILE A 36 -13.29 -6.01 -14.98
CA ILE A 36 -12.23 -5.02 -14.79
C ILE A 36 -11.55 -4.73 -16.12
N ASP A 37 -11.19 -5.75 -16.90
CA ASP A 37 -10.52 -5.57 -18.20
C ASP A 37 -11.33 -4.62 -19.09
N LYS A 38 -12.62 -4.93 -19.25
CA LYS A 38 -13.56 -4.13 -20.03
C LYS A 38 -13.63 -2.67 -19.56
N TYR A 39 -13.71 -2.44 -18.25
CA TYR A 39 -13.88 -1.08 -17.72
C TYR A 39 -12.57 -0.31 -17.65
N CYS A 40 -11.42 -0.96 -17.46
CA CYS A 40 -10.11 -0.34 -17.61
C CYS A 40 -9.90 0.15 -19.04
N GLU A 41 -10.18 -0.70 -20.04
CA GLU A 41 -10.11 -0.33 -21.47
C GLU A 41 -11.01 0.86 -21.78
N ARG A 42 -12.28 0.82 -21.35
CA ARG A 42 -13.23 1.92 -21.55
C ARG A 42 -12.84 3.23 -20.85
N ALA A 43 -12.10 3.13 -19.74
CA ALA A 43 -11.62 4.29 -19.00
C ALA A 43 -10.25 4.79 -19.50
N GLY A 44 -9.64 4.14 -20.51
CA GLY A 44 -8.29 4.47 -20.97
C GLY A 44 -7.20 4.16 -19.94
N VAL A 45 -7.49 3.26 -18.99
CA VAL A 45 -6.53 2.85 -17.94
C VAL A 45 -5.72 1.67 -18.45
N GLU A 46 -4.43 1.90 -18.69
CA GLU A 46 -3.51 0.84 -19.06
C GLU A 46 -3.35 -0.18 -17.93
N LYS A 47 -3.59 -1.45 -18.25
CA LYS A 47 -3.46 -2.53 -17.29
C LYS A 47 -2.05 -3.07 -17.26
N ILE A 48 -1.51 -3.16 -16.05
CA ILE A 48 -0.29 -3.93 -15.80
C ILE A 48 -0.61 -5.42 -15.99
N PRO A 49 0.19 -6.18 -16.75
CA PRO A 49 0.01 -7.62 -16.92
C PRO A 49 -0.11 -8.36 -15.58
N LEU A 50 -0.94 -9.41 -15.54
CA LEU A 50 -1.21 -10.24 -14.36
C LEU A 50 -1.89 -9.51 -13.18
N ARG A 51 -2.23 -8.22 -13.30
CA ARG A 51 -3.02 -7.50 -12.30
C ARG A 51 -4.52 -7.62 -12.58
N GLY A 52 -5.17 -8.47 -11.80
CA GLY A 52 -6.62 -8.69 -11.83
C GLY A 52 -7.35 -8.08 -10.64
N PHE A 53 -8.56 -8.57 -10.37
CA PHE A 53 -9.42 -8.13 -9.25
C PHE A 53 -8.71 -8.13 -7.90
N HIS A 54 -7.84 -9.11 -7.64
CA HIS A 54 -7.03 -9.17 -6.40
C HIS A 54 -6.15 -7.93 -6.18
N SER A 55 -5.77 -7.23 -7.26
CA SER A 55 -4.98 -6.01 -7.18
C SER A 55 -5.73 -4.86 -6.51
N ILE A 56 -7.07 -4.86 -6.57
CA ILE A 56 -7.89 -3.88 -5.87
C ILE A 56 -7.71 -4.06 -4.36
N ARG A 57 -7.78 -5.30 -3.88
CA ARG A 57 -7.54 -5.64 -2.48
C ARG A 57 -6.13 -5.23 -2.04
N ARG A 58 -5.10 -5.58 -2.84
CA ARG A 58 -3.70 -5.16 -2.58
C ARG A 58 -3.57 -3.64 -2.51
N ALA A 59 -4.18 -2.92 -3.45
CA ALA A 59 -4.11 -1.46 -3.50
C ALA A 59 -4.76 -0.80 -2.27
N PHE A 60 -5.90 -1.31 -1.81
CA PHE A 60 -6.57 -0.80 -0.61
C PHE A 60 -5.63 -0.83 0.61
N GLU A 61 -4.96 -1.96 0.84
CA GLU A 61 -4.00 -2.12 1.93
C GLU A 61 -2.77 -1.23 1.79
N THR A 62 -2.15 -1.21 0.59
CA THR A 62 -1.04 -0.32 0.27
C THR A 62 -1.40 1.14 0.53
N ILE A 63 -2.60 1.59 0.15
CA ILE A 63 -3.06 2.96 0.36
C ILE A 63 -3.24 3.25 1.85
N MET A 64 -3.81 2.33 2.63
CA MET A 64 -3.93 2.50 4.09
C MET A 64 -2.55 2.68 4.73
N VAL A 65 -1.63 1.74 4.48
CA VAL A 65 -0.30 1.75 5.11
C VAL A 65 0.53 2.96 4.66
N SER A 66 0.51 3.29 3.37
CA SER A 66 1.25 4.46 2.85
C SER A 66 0.73 5.80 3.40
N ARG A 67 -0.54 5.86 3.82
CA ARG A 67 -1.13 7.02 4.49
C ARG A 67 -0.94 7.03 6.01
N GLY A 68 -0.16 6.09 6.55
CA GLY A 68 0.13 6.02 7.97
C GLY A 68 -0.98 5.45 8.83
N VAL A 69 -1.96 4.76 8.23
CA VAL A 69 -2.92 3.97 9.03
C VAL A 69 -2.13 2.90 9.80
N PRO A 70 -2.37 2.75 11.11
CA PRO A 70 -1.75 1.71 11.91
C PRO A 70 -1.92 0.32 11.29
N ILE A 71 -0.85 -0.48 11.33
CA ILE A 71 -0.78 -1.75 10.60
C ILE A 71 -1.80 -2.77 11.09
N ASP A 72 -2.14 -2.74 12.38
CA ASP A 72 -3.17 -3.56 13.01
C ASP A 72 -4.57 -3.24 12.48
N ILE A 73 -4.88 -1.95 12.31
CA ILE A 73 -6.15 -1.51 11.71
C ILE A 73 -6.21 -1.92 10.24
N ALA A 74 -5.14 -1.72 9.48
CA ALA A 74 -5.07 -2.17 8.10
C ALA A 74 -5.29 -3.69 8.01
N SER A 75 -4.57 -4.48 8.81
CA SER A 75 -4.65 -5.94 8.91
C SER A 75 -6.08 -6.43 9.21
N GLN A 76 -6.77 -5.79 10.17
CA GLN A 76 -8.16 -6.08 10.51
C GLN A 76 -9.12 -5.79 9.34
N MET A 77 -8.96 -4.64 8.67
CA MET A 77 -9.78 -4.28 7.52
C MET A 77 -9.58 -5.25 6.34
N MET A 78 -8.38 -5.83 6.22
CA MET A 78 -8.11 -6.91 5.28
C MET A 78 -8.66 -8.26 5.75
N GLY A 79 -8.84 -8.47 7.04
CA GLY A 79 -9.17 -9.77 7.62
C GLY A 79 -7.98 -10.74 7.61
N HIS A 80 -6.77 -10.22 7.75
CA HIS A 80 -5.57 -11.03 7.94
C HIS A 80 -5.57 -11.68 9.33
N LYS A 81 -5.08 -12.91 9.42
CA LYS A 81 -5.03 -13.66 10.69
C LYS A 81 -3.71 -13.48 11.43
N SER A 82 -2.69 -13.00 10.73
CA SER A 82 -1.35 -12.80 11.25
C SER A 82 -0.68 -11.63 10.56
N ILE A 83 0.12 -10.90 11.33
CA ILE A 83 0.97 -9.79 10.86
C ILE A 83 1.95 -10.21 9.74
N VAL A 84 2.21 -11.51 9.60
CA VAL A 84 3.06 -12.04 8.52
C VAL A 84 2.45 -11.76 7.14
N GLU A 85 1.12 -11.71 7.04
CA GLU A 85 0.39 -11.43 5.80
C GLU A 85 0.55 -9.96 5.37
N ASP A 86 0.78 -9.05 6.33
CA ASP A 86 0.95 -7.61 6.12
C ASP A 86 2.37 -7.21 5.69
N LYS A 87 3.35 -8.12 5.81
CA LYS A 87 4.77 -7.87 5.49
C LYS A 87 5.00 -7.15 4.15
N PRO A 88 4.31 -7.50 3.03
CA PRO A 88 4.52 -6.83 1.75
C PRO A 88 4.17 -5.33 1.77
N TYR A 89 3.39 -4.86 2.74
CA TYR A 89 2.82 -3.52 2.74
C TYR A 89 3.51 -2.58 3.71
N ILE A 90 4.15 -3.10 4.76
CA ILE A 90 4.90 -2.30 5.75
C ILE A 90 5.87 -1.34 5.06
N THR A 91 6.54 -1.82 4.01
CA THR A 91 7.51 -1.06 3.20
C THR A 91 6.93 0.17 2.47
N HIS A 92 5.61 0.30 2.40
CA HIS A 92 4.94 1.40 1.71
C HIS A 92 4.77 2.65 2.59
N ASN A 93 4.97 2.55 3.90
CA ASN A 93 5.06 3.70 4.79
C ASN A 93 6.51 4.21 4.88
N LYS A 94 6.92 4.97 3.88
CA LYS A 94 8.32 5.45 3.78
C LYS A 94 8.72 6.37 4.92
N SER A 95 7.82 7.20 5.44
CA SER A 95 8.13 8.15 6.52
C SER A 95 8.40 7.44 7.83
N GLN A 96 7.56 6.48 8.23
CA GLN A 96 7.81 5.69 9.44
C GLN A 96 9.06 4.82 9.31
N ILE A 97 9.32 4.26 8.12
CA ILE A 97 10.53 3.46 7.89
C ILE A 97 11.78 4.34 7.97
N ALA A 98 11.76 5.54 7.38
CA ALA A 98 12.87 6.47 7.47
C ALA A 98 13.11 6.92 8.92
N PHE A 99 12.06 7.09 9.72
CA PHE A 99 12.16 7.43 11.14
C PHE A 99 12.88 6.35 11.95
N VAL A 100 12.59 5.06 11.73
CA VAL A 100 13.29 3.98 12.44
C VAL A 100 14.68 3.68 11.88
N ALA A 101 14.95 4.09 10.64
CA ALA A 101 16.26 3.98 9.99
C ALA A 101 17.17 5.19 10.25
N PHE A 102 16.86 6.01 11.26
CA PHE A 102 17.59 7.23 11.60
C PHE A 102 19.09 6.99 11.74
N ASP A 103 19.88 8.04 11.55
CA ASP A 103 21.33 7.93 11.67
C ASP A 103 21.77 7.72 13.13
N PHE A 104 23.06 7.45 13.32
CA PHE A 104 23.64 7.22 14.64
C PHE A 104 24.00 8.53 15.36
N THR A 105 23.41 9.67 15.00
CA THR A 105 23.77 10.96 15.61
C THR A 105 23.51 10.96 17.11
N ASP A 106 22.39 10.37 17.55
CA ASP A 106 22.02 10.30 18.98
C ASP A 106 22.58 9.05 19.70
N VAL A 107 23.11 8.08 18.95
CA VAL A 107 23.73 6.86 19.49
C VAL A 107 25.12 6.72 18.85
N PRO A 108 26.11 7.51 19.31
CA PRO A 108 27.41 7.55 18.66
C PRO A 108 28.07 6.18 18.71
N ILE A 109 28.51 5.69 17.55
CA ILE A 109 29.25 4.44 17.45
C ILE A 109 30.67 4.69 17.98
N THR A 110 30.92 4.32 19.24
CA THR A 110 32.19 4.59 19.93
C THR A 110 33.25 3.52 19.71
N THR A 111 32.88 2.33 19.22
CA THR A 111 33.78 1.17 19.09
C THR A 111 33.48 0.34 17.83
N GLY A 112 34.47 -0.47 17.39
CA GLY A 112 34.32 -1.42 16.29
C GLY A 112 34.51 -0.83 14.88
N PHE A 113 34.28 -1.65 13.85
CA PHE A 113 34.54 -1.32 12.43
C PHE A 113 33.79 -0.09 11.91
N TYR A 114 32.66 0.27 12.52
CA TYR A 114 31.83 1.40 12.11
C TYR A 114 32.13 2.70 12.89
N ALA A 115 32.98 2.63 13.92
CA ALA A 115 33.49 3.82 14.61
C ALA A 115 34.54 4.49 13.70
N LYS A 116 34.10 5.30 12.74
CA LYS A 116 35.03 6.06 11.90
C LYS A 116 35.85 7.01 12.77
N HIS A 117 37.17 6.90 12.67
CA HIS A 117 38.13 7.83 13.28
C HIS A 117 37.78 9.26 12.91
N LYS A 118 37.63 10.14 13.91
CA LYS A 118 37.65 11.59 13.71
C LYS A 118 39.01 11.95 13.13
N ASN A 119 39.11 12.00 11.80
CA ASN A 119 40.33 12.49 11.16
C ASN A 119 40.53 13.95 11.59
N SER A 120 41.62 14.12 12.33
CA SER A 120 42.34 15.34 12.61
C SER A 120 42.25 16.33 11.45
N SER A 121 41.48 17.39 11.67
CA SER A 121 41.72 18.65 11.01
C SER A 121 43.08 19.17 11.51
N SER A 122 44.14 18.97 10.73
CA SER A 122 45.35 19.79 10.87
C SER A 122 45.67 20.42 9.53
N CYS A 123 45.32 21.70 9.45
CA CYS A 123 45.95 22.71 8.62
C CYS A 123 47.47 22.50 8.51
N ASN A 124 48.00 22.46 7.28
CA ASN A 124 49.17 23.26 6.87
C ASN A 124 49.44 23.08 5.36
N THR A 125 48.97 24.02 4.54
CA THR A 125 49.62 24.32 3.27
C THR A 125 50.56 25.49 3.51
N LYS A 126 51.83 25.20 3.80
CA LYS A 126 52.91 26.19 3.69
C LYS A 126 53.30 26.29 2.23
N GLY A 127 53.31 27.52 1.71
CA GLY A 127 53.88 27.86 0.41
C GLY A 127 55.40 28.03 0.43
N GLY A 128 55.95 28.23 -0.77
CA GLY A 128 57.35 28.54 -1.08
C GLY A 128 58.09 27.34 -1.68
N ALA A 129 58.78 27.43 -2.82
CA ALA A 129 59.06 28.53 -3.75
C ALA A 129 59.29 27.91 -5.14
#